data_AF-A0A7C7UHL3-F1
#
_entry.id   AF-A0A7C7UHL3-F1
#
_cell.length_a   1.000
_cell.length_b   1.000
_cell.length_c   1.000
_cell.angle_alpha   90.00
_cell.angle_beta   90.00
_cell.angle_gamma   90.00
#
_symmetry.space_group_name_H-M   'P 1'
#
loop_
_entity.id
_entity.type
_entity.pdbx_description
1 polymer ?
#
loop_
_entity_poly.entity_id
_entity_poly.type
_entity_poly.pdbx_seq_one_letter_code
_entity_poly.pdbx_strand_id
1 'polypeptide(L)'
;IRSSVRSQKGIWRPNCESNTVSLGPPSTSTYDGLSIAWAVVEYLHNHPERRARTLFATHYHELTELAGRLPAVRNYNLAVVEEGDRVVFLHKVVPGGADRSYGIHVAQLAGVPRPVIHRAEELLAQLESGEFRPGTPAPEPYQPVLFTDEHPVVEELRELDVSTMTPLEAINKLYELQRRAKK
;
A
#
# COMPACT_ATOMS: atom_id res chain seq x y z
N ILE A 1 11.98 -15.11 24.40
CA ILE A 1 13.00 -14.09 24.73
C ILE A 1 14.31 -14.46 24.04
N ARG A 2 14.60 -13.80 22.91
CA ARG A 2 15.94 -13.32 22.49
C ARG A 2 15.78 -12.73 21.09
N SER A 3 15.78 -11.41 21.08
CA SER A 3 15.88 -10.55 19.91
C SER A 3 17.22 -10.78 19.21
N SER A 4 17.21 -10.88 17.89
CA SER A 4 18.39 -10.65 17.05
C SER A 4 17.97 -9.80 15.87
N VAL A 5 18.30 -8.52 15.99
CA VAL A 5 18.25 -7.54 14.91
C VAL A 5 19.30 -7.96 13.89
N ARG A 6 18.86 -8.51 12.75
CA ARG A 6 19.74 -8.85 11.63
C ARG A 6 19.62 -7.76 10.56
N SER A 7 20.59 -6.86 10.57
CA SER A 7 20.86 -5.89 9.51
C SER A 7 20.92 -6.61 8.16
N GLN A 8 19.98 -6.32 7.28
CA GLN A 8 19.95 -6.82 5.90
C GLN A 8 21.01 -6.08 5.08
N LYS A 9 22.20 -6.66 4.99
CA LYS A 9 23.16 -6.34 3.92
C LYS A 9 22.75 -7.12 2.68
N GLY A 10 22.43 -6.41 1.59
CA GLY A 10 22.24 -7.01 0.28
C GLY A 10 23.52 -7.71 -0.17
N ILE A 11 23.47 -9.03 -0.30
CA ILE A 11 24.58 -9.86 -0.78
C ILE A 11 24.31 -10.18 -2.25
N TRP A 12 25.10 -9.57 -3.14
CA TRP A 12 25.31 -10.05 -4.50
C TRP A 12 25.98 -11.43 -4.40
N ARG A 13 25.30 -12.51 -4.78
CA ARG A 13 25.92 -13.84 -4.90
C ARG A 13 26.21 -14.12 -6.38
N PRO A 14 27.49 -14.20 -6.79
CA PRO A 14 27.86 -14.53 -8.16
C PRO A 14 27.85 -16.05 -8.35
N ASN A 15 26.73 -16.71 -8.07
CA ASN A 15 26.51 -18.10 -8.42
C ASN A 15 25.12 -18.24 -9.03
N CYS A 16 25.11 -18.24 -10.37
CA CYS A 16 23.93 -18.30 -11.21
C CYS A 16 23.34 -19.73 -11.21
N GLU A 17 22.23 -19.90 -10.50
CA GLU A 17 21.21 -20.90 -10.86
C GLU A 17 19.84 -20.24 -11.14
N SER A 18 19.68 -18.96 -10.81
CA SER A 18 18.45 -18.19 -11.01
C SER A 18 18.78 -16.82 -11.59
N ASN A 19 18.46 -16.61 -12.87
CA ASN A 19 18.70 -15.35 -13.61
C ASN A 19 17.70 -14.23 -13.23
N THR A 20 17.36 -14.10 -11.96
CA THR A 20 16.42 -13.08 -11.49
C THR A 20 17.22 -11.94 -10.86
N VAL A 21 17.11 -10.74 -11.43
CA VAL A 21 17.67 -9.52 -10.86
C VAL A 21 16.52 -8.74 -10.21
N SER A 22 16.58 -8.63 -8.89
CA SER A 22 15.65 -7.82 -8.11
C SER A 22 16.41 -6.68 -7.46
N LEU A 23 16.04 -5.44 -7.79
CA LEU A 23 16.53 -4.27 -7.06
C LEU A 23 15.60 -4.04 -5.87
N GLY A 24 16.19 -4.01 -4.66
CA GLY A 24 15.47 -3.78 -3.41
C GLY A 24 14.86 -2.37 -3.30
N PRO A 25 14.14 -2.07 -2.20
CA PRO A 25 13.47 -0.78 -2.02
C PRO A 25 14.45 0.40 -2.14
N PRO A 26 13.99 1.56 -2.64
CA PRO A 26 14.83 2.71 -2.95
C PRO A 26 15.55 3.17 -1.68
N SER A 27 16.86 2.93 -1.63
CA SER A 27 17.74 3.25 -0.49
C SER A 27 18.80 4.29 -0.85
N THR A 28 18.78 4.79 -2.08
CA THR A 28 19.59 5.88 -2.62
C THR A 28 18.67 6.73 -3.49
N SER A 29 18.98 8.02 -3.68
CA SER A 29 18.20 8.97 -4.51
C SER A 29 17.52 8.26 -5.68
N THR A 30 16.20 8.45 -5.84
CA THR A 30 15.36 7.72 -6.82
C THR A 30 15.99 7.69 -8.22
N TYR A 31 16.71 8.74 -8.59
CA TYR A 31 17.45 8.85 -9.84
C TYR A 31 18.73 8.01 -9.93
N ASP A 32 19.48 7.85 -8.84
CA ASP A 32 20.67 6.99 -8.82
C ASP A 32 20.27 5.53 -8.98
N GLY A 33 19.19 5.12 -8.29
CA GLY A 33 18.63 3.78 -8.39
C GLY A 33 18.15 3.45 -9.80
N LEU A 34 17.40 4.38 -10.43
CA LEU A 34 16.98 4.29 -11.82
C LEU A 34 18.18 4.21 -12.78
N SER A 35 19.19 5.05 -12.59
CA SER A 35 20.37 5.12 -13.47
C SER A 35 21.18 3.82 -13.44
N ILE A 36 21.40 3.25 -12.26
CA ILE A 36 22.08 1.96 -12.10
C ILE A 36 21.26 0.84 -12.72
N ALA A 37 19.95 0.80 -12.46
CA ALA A 37 19.04 -0.19 -13.04
C ALA A 37 19.11 -0.19 -14.57
N TRP A 38 19.04 1.00 -15.17
CA TRP A 38 19.13 1.20 -16.61
C TRP A 38 20.45 0.69 -17.18
N ALA A 39 21.57 1.11 -16.59
CA ALA A 39 22.91 0.68 -17.02
C ALA A 39 23.10 -0.84 -16.93
N VAL A 40 22.52 -1.49 -15.91
CA VAL A 40 22.55 -2.96 -15.77
C VAL A 40 21.77 -3.64 -16.90
N VAL A 41 20.58 -3.15 -17.23
CA VAL A 41 19.77 -3.71 -18.32
C VAL A 41 20.50 -3.57 -19.66
N GLU A 42 21.07 -2.40 -19.94
CA GLU A 42 21.87 -2.18 -21.16
C GLU A 42 23.11 -3.07 -21.21
N TYR A 43 23.83 -3.18 -20.10
CA TYR A 43 25.01 -4.04 -20.01
C TYR A 43 24.65 -5.50 -20.31
N LEU A 44 23.62 -6.04 -19.66
CA LEU A 44 23.19 -7.44 -19.87
C LEU A 44 22.67 -7.68 -21.29
N HIS A 45 21.95 -6.71 -21.87
CA HIS A 45 21.44 -6.81 -23.23
C HIS A 45 22.57 -6.80 -24.28
N ASN A 46 23.52 -5.87 -24.14
CA ASN A 46 24.55 -5.62 -25.14
C ASN A 46 25.76 -6.55 -25.01
N HIS A 47 25.97 -7.19 -23.85
CA HIS A 47 27.15 -8.02 -23.62
C HIS A 47 27.21 -9.19 -24.63
N PRO A 48 28.33 -9.40 -25.34
CA PRO A 48 28.43 -10.45 -26.36
C PRO A 48 28.35 -11.87 -25.78
N GLU A 49 28.95 -12.10 -24.61
CA GLU A 49 29.05 -13.44 -24.00
C GLU A 49 28.09 -13.68 -22.82
N ARG A 50 27.33 -12.66 -22.38
CA ARG A 50 26.56 -12.70 -21.13
C ARG A 50 25.09 -12.31 -21.34
N ARG A 51 24.49 -12.83 -22.41
CA ARG A 51 23.05 -12.68 -22.73
C ARG A 51 22.22 -13.74 -22.02
N ALA A 52 22.24 -13.72 -20.70
CA ALA A 52 21.40 -14.59 -19.91
C ALA A 52 19.92 -14.21 -20.07
N ARG A 53 19.02 -15.19 -19.96
CA ARG A 53 17.57 -14.91 -19.85
C ARG A 53 17.31 -14.27 -18.49
N THR A 54 17.18 -12.96 -18.44
CA THR A 54 17.02 -12.22 -17.17
C THR A 54 15.57 -11.85 -16.93
N LEU A 55 15.08 -12.08 -15.72
CA LEU A 55 13.85 -11.47 -15.21
C LEU A 55 14.22 -10.28 -14.34
N PHE A 56 13.72 -9.10 -14.70
CA PHE A 56 14.01 -7.85 -14.03
C PHE A 56 12.74 -7.31 -13.35
N ALA A 57 12.64 -7.45 -12.04
CA ALA A 57 11.50 -6.96 -11.27
C ALA A 57 11.78 -5.53 -10.79
N THR A 58 10.95 -4.57 -11.19
CA THR A 58 11.16 -3.14 -10.93
C THR A 58 9.85 -2.42 -10.58
N HIS A 59 9.98 -1.35 -9.81
CA HIS A 59 8.91 -0.38 -9.51
C HIS A 59 9.10 0.94 -10.27
N TYR A 60 10.18 1.09 -11.04
CA TYR A 60 10.42 2.24 -11.89
C TYR A 60 9.67 2.09 -13.21
N HIS A 61 8.70 2.97 -13.45
CA HIS A 61 7.91 2.99 -14.67
C HIS A 61 8.75 3.44 -15.87
N GLU A 62 9.77 4.27 -15.65
CA GLU A 62 10.69 4.79 -16.66
C GLU A 62 11.46 3.68 -17.37
N LEU A 63 11.76 2.56 -16.69
CA LEU A 63 12.43 1.41 -17.33
C LEU A 63 11.55 0.73 -18.38
N THR A 64 10.22 0.93 -18.36
CA THR A 64 9.34 0.34 -19.38
C THR A 64 9.63 0.88 -20.79
N GLU A 65 10.20 2.08 -20.90
CA GLU A 65 10.60 2.65 -22.20
C GLU A 65 11.71 1.86 -22.89
N LEU A 66 12.50 1.09 -22.14
CA LEU A 66 13.60 0.28 -22.68
C LEU A 66 13.11 -0.78 -23.68
N ALA A 67 11.89 -1.28 -23.53
CA ALA A 67 11.31 -2.23 -24.50
C ALA A 67 11.12 -1.62 -25.90
N GLY A 68 10.99 -0.29 -26.01
CA GLY A 68 10.94 0.42 -27.29
C GLY A 68 12.31 0.65 -27.91
N ARG A 69 13.40 0.61 -27.12
CA ARG A 69 14.77 0.91 -27.56
C ARG A 69 15.62 -0.34 -27.77
N LEU A 70 15.39 -1.38 -26.98
CA LEU A 70 16.17 -2.61 -26.97
C LEU A 70 15.33 -3.77 -27.53
N PRO A 71 15.68 -4.35 -28.69
CA PRO A 71 14.82 -5.27 -29.43
C PRO A 71 14.55 -6.61 -28.71
N ALA A 72 15.40 -7.00 -27.76
CA ALA A 72 15.23 -8.24 -26.99
C ALA A 72 14.55 -8.01 -25.63
N VAL A 73 14.20 -6.77 -25.27
CA VAL A 73 13.52 -6.43 -24.02
C VAL A 73 12.01 -6.45 -24.23
N ARG A 74 11.28 -7.05 -23.29
CA ARG A 74 9.81 -7.11 -23.30
C ARG A 74 9.27 -6.77 -21.93
N ASN A 75 8.26 -5.91 -21.89
CA ASN A 75 7.58 -5.56 -20.66
C ASN A 75 6.49 -6.57 -20.34
N TYR A 76 6.40 -6.92 -19.06
CA TYR A 76 5.30 -7.70 -18.51
C TYR A 76 4.87 -7.08 -17.19
N ASN A 77 3.58 -7.14 -16.90
CA ASN A 77 3.01 -6.72 -15.63
C ASN A 77 2.17 -7.86 -15.02
N LEU A 78 1.75 -7.69 -13.77
CA LEU A 78 0.76 -8.58 -13.15
C LEU A 78 -0.63 -8.05 -13.48
N ALA A 79 -1.50 -8.92 -13.98
CA ALA A 79 -2.87 -8.58 -14.29
C ALA A 79 -3.64 -8.23 -13.02
N VAL A 80 -4.34 -7.10 -13.11
CA VAL A 80 -5.14 -6.51 -12.05
C VAL A 80 -6.55 -6.31 -12.60
N VAL A 81 -7.56 -6.61 -11.78
CA VAL A 81 -8.97 -6.32 -12.08
C VAL A 81 -9.48 -5.34 -11.04
N GLU A 82 -10.04 -4.23 -11.50
CA GLU A 82 -10.74 -3.24 -10.68
C GLU A 82 -12.22 -3.60 -10.65
N GLU A 83 -12.78 -3.84 -9.46
CA GLU A 83 -14.20 -4.14 -9.24
C GLU A 83 -14.75 -3.16 -8.20
N GLY A 84 -15.31 -2.04 -8.68
CA GLY A 84 -15.70 -0.90 -7.84
C GLY A 84 -14.49 -0.32 -7.10
N ASP A 85 -14.58 -0.22 -5.78
CA ASP A 85 -13.50 0.29 -4.91
C ASP A 85 -12.47 -0.79 -4.52
N ARG A 86 -12.48 -1.96 -5.18
CA ARG A 86 -11.61 -3.08 -4.85
C ARG A 86 -10.73 -3.45 -6.03
N VAL A 87 -9.48 -3.76 -5.70
CA VAL A 87 -8.47 -4.21 -6.66
C VAL A 87 -8.13 -5.66 -6.38
N VAL A 88 -8.30 -6.52 -7.38
CA VAL A 88 -8.01 -7.95 -7.30
C VAL A 88 -6.78 -8.27 -8.14
N PHE A 89 -5.72 -8.77 -7.49
CA PHE A 89 -4.51 -9.24 -8.15
C PHE A 89 -4.72 -10.66 -8.67
N LEU A 90 -4.72 -10.85 -10.00
CA LEU A 90 -5.00 -12.15 -10.62
C LEU A 90 -3.80 -13.12 -10.59
N HIS A 91 -2.65 -12.69 -10.06
CA HIS A 91 -1.37 -13.43 -10.11
C HIS A 91 -0.98 -13.94 -11.51
N LYS A 92 -1.54 -13.32 -12.56
CA LYS A 92 -1.31 -13.69 -13.96
C LYS A 92 -0.38 -12.67 -14.59
N VAL A 93 0.73 -13.13 -15.15
CA VAL A 93 1.65 -12.26 -15.89
C VAL A 93 1.08 -11.99 -17.28
N VAL A 94 0.96 -10.72 -17.67
CA VAL A 94 0.47 -10.28 -18.99
C VAL A 94 1.48 -9.35 -19.66
N PRO A 95 1.57 -9.36 -21.00
CA PRO A 95 2.47 -8.45 -21.72
C PRO A 95 2.01 -6.99 -21.56
N GLY A 96 2.95 -6.08 -21.35
CA GLY A 96 2.68 -4.64 -21.19
C GLY A 96 3.49 -3.99 -20.07
N GLY A 97 3.56 -2.65 -20.08
CA GLY A 97 4.01 -1.86 -18.93
C GLY A 97 2.91 -1.77 -17.87
N ALA A 98 3.25 -1.39 -16.65
CA ALA A 98 2.23 -1.07 -15.64
C ALA A 98 1.80 0.39 -15.82
N ASP A 99 0.52 0.63 -16.10
CA ASP A 99 0.02 1.99 -16.36
C ASP A 99 -0.36 2.75 -15.08
N ARG A 100 -0.43 2.05 -13.93
CA ARG A 100 -0.89 2.60 -12.64
C ARG A 100 -0.16 1.99 -11.46
N SER A 101 -0.06 2.76 -10.39
CA SER A 101 0.49 2.34 -9.09
C SER A 101 -0.64 1.98 -8.13
N TYR A 102 -0.69 0.72 -7.69
CA TYR A 102 -1.76 0.22 -6.79
C TYR A 102 -1.38 0.28 -5.31
N GLY A 103 -0.45 1.15 -4.91
CA GLY A 103 0.12 1.16 -3.55
C GLY A 103 -0.92 1.36 -2.44
N ILE A 104 -1.86 2.31 -2.63
CA ILE A 104 -2.93 2.58 -1.67
C ILE A 104 -3.88 1.36 -1.55
N HIS A 105 -4.24 0.75 -2.68
CA HIS A 105 -5.08 -0.45 -2.69
C HIS A 105 -4.40 -1.66 -2.02
N VAL A 106 -3.09 -1.84 -2.21
CA VAL A 106 -2.32 -2.86 -1.49
C VAL A 106 -2.31 -2.59 0.02
N ALA A 107 -2.20 -1.32 0.44
CA ALA A 107 -2.29 -0.95 1.86
C ALA A 107 -3.69 -1.25 2.45
N GLN A 108 -4.76 -1.01 1.68
CA GLN A 108 -6.12 -1.35 2.08
C GLN A 108 -6.29 -2.87 2.27
N LEU A 109 -5.77 -3.68 1.34
CA LEU A 109 -5.77 -5.14 1.46
C LEU A 109 -4.91 -5.63 2.64
N ALA A 110 -3.84 -4.92 2.98
CA ALA A 110 -2.99 -5.22 4.14
C ALA A 110 -3.64 -4.84 5.49
N GLY A 111 -4.84 -4.26 5.48
CA GLY A 111 -5.58 -3.90 6.70
C GLY A 111 -5.18 -2.56 7.31
N VAL A 112 -4.57 -1.65 6.53
CA VAL A 112 -4.31 -0.29 6.97
C VAL A 112 -5.66 0.42 7.30
N PRO A 113 -5.77 1.15 8.43
CA PRO A 113 -7.02 1.77 8.84
C PRO A 113 -7.62 2.71 7.78
N ARG A 114 -8.95 2.67 7.60
CA ARG A 114 -9.66 3.51 6.62
C ARG A 114 -9.30 5.00 6.67
N PRO A 115 -9.18 5.66 7.85
CA PRO A 115 -8.80 7.07 7.89
C PRO A 115 -7.43 7.36 7.26
N VAL A 116 -6.49 6.41 7.35
CA VAL A 116 -5.16 6.52 6.74
C VAL A 116 -5.24 6.36 5.22
N ILE A 117 -6.06 5.42 4.74
CA ILE A 117 -6.31 5.23 3.30
C ILE A 117 -6.92 6.48 2.68
N HIS A 118 -7.98 7.02 3.27
CA HIS A 118 -8.61 8.27 2.80
C HIS A 118 -7.61 9.43 2.76
N ARG A 119 -6.80 9.58 3.82
CA ARG A 119 -5.79 10.64 3.83
C ARG A 119 -4.72 10.44 2.75
N ALA A 120 -4.33 9.21 2.47
CA ALA A 120 -3.37 8.89 1.42
C ALA A 120 -3.94 9.19 0.02
N GLU A 121 -5.23 8.95 -0.22
CA GLU A 121 -5.92 9.28 -1.47
C GLU A 121 -5.98 10.80 -1.69
N GLU A 122 -6.34 11.57 -0.65
CA GLU A 122 -6.30 13.04 -0.71
C GLU A 122 -4.90 13.56 -1.04
N LEU A 123 -3.87 13.04 -0.36
CA LEU A 123 -2.49 13.44 -0.60
C LEU A 123 -2.01 13.08 -2.00
N LEU A 124 -2.43 11.91 -2.53
CA LEU A 124 -2.11 11.51 -3.89
C LEU A 124 -2.73 12.48 -4.90
N ALA A 125 -4.01 12.83 -4.73
CA ALA A 125 -4.68 13.80 -5.59
C ALA A 125 -4.00 15.20 -5.55
N GLN A 126 -3.54 15.62 -4.37
CA GLN A 126 -2.79 16.88 -4.21
C GLN A 126 -1.38 16.83 -4.85
N LEU A 127 -0.71 15.68 -4.82
CA LEU A 127 0.58 15.48 -5.47
C LEU A 127 0.45 15.47 -7.00
N GLU A 128 -0.59 14.80 -7.53
CA GLU A 128 -0.85 14.71 -8.96
C GLU A 128 -1.30 16.05 -9.57
N SER A 129 -2.05 16.85 -8.82
CA SER A 129 -2.43 18.23 -9.20
C SER A 129 -1.29 19.24 -9.06
N GLY A 130 -0.21 18.87 -8.37
CA GLY A 130 0.94 19.74 -8.09
C GLY A 130 0.71 20.79 -6.99
N GLU A 131 -0.44 20.74 -6.31
CA GLU A 131 -0.80 21.64 -5.20
C GLU A 131 0.01 21.35 -3.93
N PHE A 132 0.51 20.12 -3.77
CA PHE A 132 1.30 19.71 -2.61
C PHE A 132 2.71 19.30 -3.01
N ARG A 133 3.71 19.78 -2.27
CA ARG A 133 5.10 19.33 -2.36
C ARG A 133 5.55 18.86 -0.97
N PRO A 134 6.24 17.71 -0.87
CA PRO A 134 6.80 17.28 0.41
C PRO A 134 7.70 18.39 1.00
N GLY A 135 7.32 18.95 2.15
CA GLY A 135 8.04 20.04 2.81
C GLY A 135 7.29 21.38 2.92
N THR A 136 6.11 21.54 2.31
CA THR A 136 5.20 22.65 2.67
C THR A 136 4.58 22.42 4.06
N PRO A 137 4.36 23.48 4.88
CA PRO A 137 3.78 23.35 6.22
C PRO A 137 2.44 22.60 6.14
N ALA A 138 2.28 21.60 6.99
CA ALA A 138 1.14 20.70 6.97
C ALA A 138 -0.20 21.45 7.17
N PRO A 139 -1.31 20.98 6.56
CA PRO A 139 -2.64 21.26 7.07
C PRO A 139 -2.76 20.74 8.50
N GLU A 140 -3.57 21.44 9.30
CA GLU A 140 -3.87 21.27 10.74
C GLU A 140 -3.78 19.83 11.30
N PRO A 141 -3.39 19.67 12.58
CA PRO A 141 -3.30 18.37 13.24
C PRO A 141 -4.59 17.58 13.06
N TYR A 142 -4.42 16.33 12.63
CA TYR A 142 -5.44 15.30 12.58
C TYR A 142 -6.24 15.30 13.89
N GLN A 143 -7.40 15.96 13.88
CA GLN A 143 -8.42 15.71 14.88
C GLN A 143 -9.09 14.42 14.42
N PRO A 144 -9.00 13.32 15.18
CA PRO A 144 -9.82 12.17 14.89
C PRO A 144 -11.26 12.67 15.00
N VAL A 145 -11.94 12.80 13.86
CA VAL A 145 -13.38 12.95 13.91
C VAL A 145 -13.87 11.63 14.49
N LEU A 146 -14.31 11.70 15.74
CA LEU A 146 -14.99 10.61 16.44
C LEU A 146 -16.34 10.39 15.74
N PHE A 147 -16.31 9.92 14.50
CA PHE A 147 -17.44 9.22 13.91
C PHE A 147 -17.38 7.77 14.40
N THR A 148 -17.54 7.60 15.70
CA THR A 148 -18.31 6.47 16.20
C THR A 148 -19.75 6.87 15.95
N ASP A 149 -20.44 6.20 15.02
CA ASP A 149 -21.91 6.15 15.10
C ASP A 149 -22.23 5.66 16.51
N GLU A 150 -22.64 6.57 17.40
CA GLU A 150 -22.96 6.20 18.77
C GLU A 150 -24.09 5.18 18.69
N HIS A 151 -23.87 4.00 19.26
CA HIS A 151 -24.89 2.95 19.25
C HIS A 151 -26.16 3.53 19.89
N PRO A 152 -27.37 3.29 19.33
CA PRO A 152 -28.64 3.90 19.81
C PRO A 152 -28.98 3.60 21.28
N VAL A 153 -28.19 2.75 21.94
CA VAL A 153 -28.28 2.46 23.38
C VAL A 153 -27.60 3.55 24.22
N VAL A 154 -26.60 4.25 23.68
CA VAL A 154 -25.86 5.32 24.36
C VAL A 154 -26.73 6.56 24.53
N GLU A 155 -27.51 6.92 23.50
CA GLU A 155 -28.49 8.01 23.58
C GLU A 155 -29.55 7.72 24.65
N GLU A 156 -30.14 6.52 24.62
CA GLU A 156 -31.17 6.12 25.60
C GLU A 156 -30.64 6.05 27.04
N LEU A 157 -29.36 5.71 27.22
CA LEU A 157 -28.74 5.72 28.56
C LEU A 157 -28.54 7.15 29.09
N ARG A 158 -28.29 8.13 28.22
CA ARG A 158 -28.15 9.55 28.62
C ARG A 158 -29.48 10.16 29.04
N GLU A 159 -30.57 9.73 28.44
CA GLU A 159 -31.92 10.20 28.74
C GLU A 159 -32.56 9.48 29.95
N LEU A 160 -31.94 8.41 30.44
CA LEU A 160 -32.47 7.62 31.54
C LEU A 160 -32.30 8.32 32.88
N ASP A 161 -33.42 8.67 33.52
CA ASP A 161 -33.41 9.22 34.87
C ASP A 161 -33.44 8.11 35.92
N VAL A 162 -32.26 7.75 36.41
CA VAL A 162 -32.09 6.71 37.45
C VAL A 162 -32.66 7.14 38.81
N SER A 163 -32.85 8.45 39.05
CA SER A 163 -33.28 8.97 40.35
C SER A 163 -34.77 8.78 40.62
N THR A 164 -35.57 8.60 39.57
CA THR A 164 -37.04 8.45 39.66
C THR A 164 -37.51 7.02 39.48
N MET A 165 -36.63 6.10 39.12
CA MET A 165 -36.97 4.69 38.89
C MET A 165 -36.95 3.87 40.18
N THR A 166 -37.85 2.90 40.27
CA THR A 166 -37.77 1.88 41.33
C THR A 166 -36.60 0.94 41.07
N PRO A 167 -36.01 0.32 42.12
CA PRO A 167 -34.91 -0.64 41.94
C PRO A 167 -35.23 -1.78 40.97
N LEU A 168 -36.49 -2.22 40.90
CA LEU A 168 -36.92 -3.26 39.98
C LEU A 168 -36.97 -2.77 38.53
N GLU A 169 -37.48 -1.57 38.29
CA GLU A 169 -37.51 -0.95 36.96
C GLU A 169 -36.10 -0.69 36.43
N ALA A 170 -35.18 -0.24 37.29
CA ALA A 170 -33.79 -0.01 36.93
C ALA A 170 -33.11 -1.31 36.45
N ILE A 171 -33.29 -2.41 37.18
CA ILE A 171 -32.75 -3.73 36.80
C ILE A 171 -33.32 -4.20 35.46
N ASN A 172 -34.65 -4.07 35.26
CA ASN A 172 -35.30 -4.45 34.02
C ASN A 172 -34.79 -3.63 32.82
N LYS A 173 -34.64 -2.31 32.99
CA LYS A 173 -34.16 -1.42 31.94
C LYS A 173 -32.70 -1.69 31.58
N LEU A 174 -31.84 -1.94 32.57
CA LEU A 174 -30.46 -2.36 32.34
C LEU A 174 -30.35 -3.67 31.56
N TYR A 175 -31.25 -4.63 31.85
CA TYR A 175 -31.31 -5.89 31.11
C TYR A 175 -31.69 -5.70 29.63
N GLU A 176 -32.67 -4.83 29.35
CA GLU A 176 -33.06 -4.48 27.97
C GLU A 176 -31.94 -3.82 27.18
N LEU A 177 -31.25 -2.85 27.78
CA LEU A 177 -30.13 -2.14 27.17
C LEU A 177 -28.96 -3.10 26.89
N GLN A 178 -28.64 -3.99 27.84
CA GLN A 178 -27.60 -5.01 27.64
C GLN A 178 -27.94 -5.96 26.49
N ARG A 179 -29.21 -6.38 26.36
CA ARG A 179 -29.65 -7.27 25.27
C ARG A 179 -29.54 -6.60 23.90
N ARG A 180 -29.80 -5.30 23.83
CA ARG A 180 -29.68 -4.50 22.59
C ARG A 180 -28.24 -4.19 22.22
N ALA A 181 -27.35 -3.99 23.20
CA ALA A 181 -25.93 -3.75 22.96
C ALA A 181 -25.13 -5.01 22.55
N LYS A 182 -25.67 -6.21 22.80
CA LYS A 182 -25.07 -7.50 22.40
C LYS A 182 -25.49 -7.97 21.00
N LYS A 183 -26.47 -7.31 20.38
CA LYS A 183 -26.93 -7.60 19.01
C LYS A 183 -26.10 -6.82 18.01
#